data_AF-T1BZE9-F1
#
_entry.id   AF-T1BZE9-F1
#
_cell.length_a   1.000
_cell.length_b   1.000
_cell.length_c   1.000
_cell.angle_alpha   90.00
_cell.angle_beta   90.00
_cell.angle_gamma   90.00
#
_symmetry.space_group_name_H-M   'P 1'
#
loop_
_entity.id
_entity.type
_entity.pdbx_description
1 polymer ?
#
loop_
_entity_poly.entity_id
_entity_poly.type
_entity_poly.pdbx_seq_one_letter_code
_entity_poly.pdbx_strand_id
1 'polypeptide(L)'
;MSARWGKPYHDHRDWPRYNESLVVRGEFYLDLGQFRTWDQELAVMNRGKRGGRYLIPESFVRWLVIWKQLIDYRGLEGITRKMAELRLIPTYPDYTTLWHRLHRLTPALKMPKYSELELASDGTGLKTSNAGEYRIFRYGDPDARQKKHVGGG
;
A
#
# COMPACT_ATOMS: atom_id res chain seq x y z
N MET A 1 -17.97 -49.40 -10.78
CA MET A 1 -16.70 -48.69 -10.48
C MET A 1 -16.92 -47.21 -10.74
N SER A 2 -16.79 -46.36 -9.72
CA SER A 2 -17.23 -44.96 -9.71
C SER A 2 -16.36 -44.04 -10.57
N ALA A 3 -16.95 -43.34 -11.54
CA ALA A 3 -16.35 -42.18 -12.18
C ALA A 3 -16.35 -41.00 -11.20
N ARG A 4 -15.31 -40.91 -10.36
CA ARG A 4 -15.23 -40.00 -9.22
C ARG A 4 -14.41 -38.72 -9.47
N TRP A 5 -13.94 -38.49 -10.70
CA TRP A 5 -13.10 -37.35 -11.02
C TRP A 5 -13.51 -36.78 -12.38
N GLY A 6 -13.74 -35.46 -12.41
CA GLY A 6 -14.03 -34.71 -13.64
C GLY A 6 -12.87 -34.79 -14.65
N LYS A 7 -13.12 -34.32 -15.89
CA LYS A 7 -12.13 -34.31 -16.97
C LYS A 7 -10.79 -33.72 -16.49
N PRO A 8 -9.64 -34.29 -16.89
CA PRO A 8 -8.33 -33.75 -16.50
C PRO A 8 -8.24 -32.28 -16.94
N TYR A 9 -7.86 -31.42 -15.99
CA TYR A 9 -7.63 -30.01 -16.26
C TYR A 9 -6.35 -29.89 -17.10
N HIS A 10 -6.50 -29.41 -18.33
CA HIS A 10 -5.38 -29.04 -19.18
C HIS A 10 -5.13 -27.55 -19.03
N ASP A 11 -3.99 -27.20 -18.44
CA ASP A 11 -3.58 -25.82 -18.29
C ASP A 11 -2.99 -25.32 -19.61
N HIS A 12 -3.67 -24.36 -20.23
CA HIS A 12 -3.26 -23.72 -21.48
C HIS A 12 -2.50 -22.40 -21.25
N ARG A 13 -2.15 -22.06 -20.01
CA ARG A 13 -1.46 -20.81 -19.69
C ARG A 13 0.02 -20.89 -20.06
N ASP A 14 0.50 -19.81 -20.65
CA ASP A 14 1.93 -19.54 -20.81
C ASP A 14 2.50 -19.10 -19.46
N TRP A 15 2.86 -20.08 -18.64
CA TRP A 15 3.42 -19.89 -17.30
C TRP A 15 4.69 -19.04 -17.27
N PRO A 16 5.68 -19.23 -18.18
CA PRO A 16 6.84 -18.35 -18.26
C PRO A 16 6.44 -16.87 -18.42
N ARG A 17 5.56 -16.57 -19.37
CA ARG A 17 5.13 -15.19 -19.63
C ARG A 17 4.34 -14.60 -18.46
N TYR A 18 3.48 -15.39 -17.84
CA TYR A 18 2.73 -14.96 -16.67
C TYR A 18 3.67 -14.63 -15.49
N ASN A 19 4.62 -15.51 -15.19
CA ASN A 19 5.57 -15.30 -14.10
C ASN A 19 6.43 -14.07 -14.34
N GLU A 20 6.91 -13.85 -15.56
CA GLU A 20 7.65 -12.64 -15.91
C GLU A 20 6.81 -11.37 -15.67
N SER A 21 5.52 -11.41 -16.02
CA SER A 21 4.62 -10.28 -15.77
C SER A 21 4.43 -9.98 -14.27
N LEU A 22 4.57 -10.98 -13.40
CA LEU A 22 4.54 -10.78 -11.94
C LEU A 22 5.83 -10.15 -11.43
N VAL A 23 6.99 -10.54 -11.98
CA VAL A 23 8.29 -9.95 -11.64
C VAL A 23 8.34 -8.48 -12.05
N VAL A 24 8.03 -8.17 -13.31
CA VAL A 24 7.99 -6.79 -13.84
C VAL A 24 7.02 -5.91 -13.03
N ARG A 25 5.90 -6.48 -12.58
CA ARG A 25 4.96 -5.77 -11.70
C ARG A 25 5.58 -5.45 -10.33
N GLY A 26 6.34 -6.38 -9.75
CA GLY A 26 7.09 -6.15 -8.51
C GLY A 26 8.12 -5.03 -8.65
N GLU A 27 8.85 -5.01 -9.78
CA GLU A 27 9.80 -3.94 -10.10
C GLU A 27 9.12 -2.58 -10.18
N PHE A 28 7.94 -2.50 -10.80
CA PHE A 28 7.18 -1.25 -10.91
C PHE A 28 6.82 -0.64 -9.54
N TYR A 29 6.45 -1.45 -8.53
CA TYR A 29 6.17 -0.95 -7.17
C TYR A 29 7.39 -0.30 -6.52
N LEU A 30 8.59 -0.72 -6.91
CA LEU A 30 9.87 -0.29 -6.37
C LEU A 30 10.72 0.44 -7.41
N ASP A 31 10.12 1.02 -8.45
CA ASP A 31 10.85 1.94 -9.32
C ASP A 31 11.31 3.12 -8.45
N LEU A 32 12.62 3.26 -8.26
CA LEU A 32 13.24 4.29 -7.42
C LEU A 32 13.69 5.51 -8.22
N GLY A 33 13.26 5.65 -9.49
CA GLY A 33 13.62 6.78 -10.34
C GLY A 33 13.37 8.15 -9.68
N GLN A 34 12.23 8.31 -9.02
CA GLN A 34 11.83 9.55 -8.33
C GLN A 34 12.77 9.97 -7.19
N PHE A 35 13.53 9.04 -6.61
CA PHE A 35 14.48 9.34 -5.54
C PHE A 35 15.71 10.08 -6.09
N ARG A 36 16.08 9.80 -7.34
CA ARG A 36 17.28 10.37 -7.98
C ARG A 36 17.12 11.83 -8.36
N THR A 37 15.88 12.28 -8.59
CA THR A 37 15.57 13.65 -9.04
C THR A 37 15.05 14.54 -7.91
N TRP A 38 15.17 14.11 -6.65
CA TRP A 38 14.58 14.77 -5.49
C TRP A 38 14.85 16.29 -5.43
N ASP A 39 16.13 16.68 -5.42
CA ASP A 39 16.52 18.08 -5.29
C ASP A 39 16.19 18.91 -6.54
N GLN A 40 16.33 18.31 -7.72
CA GLN A 40 16.04 18.96 -9.00
C GLN A 40 14.55 19.30 -9.09
N GLU A 41 13.69 18.36 -8.71
CA GLU A 41 12.25 18.55 -8.71
C GLU A 41 11.84 19.59 -7.66
N LEU A 42 12.42 19.55 -6.45
CA LEU A 42 12.16 20.56 -5.44
C LEU A 42 12.59 21.96 -5.89
N ALA A 43 13.72 22.09 -6.58
CA ALA A 43 14.19 23.37 -7.13
C ALA A 43 13.20 23.92 -8.17
N VAL A 44 12.61 23.05 -9.00
CA VAL A 44 11.55 23.43 -9.95
C VAL A 44 10.27 23.81 -9.21
N MET A 45 9.77 22.97 -8.30
CA MET A 45 8.52 23.17 -7.56
C MET A 45 8.54 24.42 -6.67
N ASN A 46 9.71 24.81 -6.17
CA ASN A 46 9.90 25.97 -5.31
C ASN A 46 10.37 27.21 -6.06
N ARG A 47 10.53 27.15 -7.39
CA ARG A 47 10.96 28.30 -8.19
C ARG A 47 9.95 29.44 -8.06
N GLY A 48 10.44 30.62 -7.67
CA GLY A 48 9.60 31.82 -7.52
C GLY A 48 8.68 31.82 -6.30
N LYS A 49 8.68 30.77 -5.45
CA LYS A 49 7.89 30.76 -4.22
C LYS A 49 8.49 31.68 -3.16
N ARG A 50 7.68 32.63 -2.69
CA ARG A 50 7.95 33.44 -1.49
C ARG A 50 7.04 32.93 -0.37
N GLY A 51 7.60 32.23 0.61
CA GLY A 51 6.85 31.58 1.70
C GLY A 51 7.18 30.08 1.85
N GLY A 52 6.21 29.30 2.32
CA GLY A 52 6.36 27.86 2.58
C GLY A 52 6.85 27.09 1.34
N ARG A 53 8.05 26.51 1.46
CA ARG A 53 8.67 25.68 0.42
C ARG A 53 8.27 24.22 0.60
N TYR A 54 8.13 23.50 -0.51
CA TYR A 54 7.99 22.05 -0.49
C TYR A 54 9.31 21.40 -0.07
N LEU A 55 9.20 20.37 0.75
CA LEU A 55 10.32 19.51 1.16
C LEU A 55 10.25 18.12 0.54
N ILE A 56 9.08 17.78 -0.02
CA ILE A 56 8.80 16.47 -0.62
C ILE A 56 8.46 16.67 -2.10
N PRO A 57 9.14 16.00 -3.04
CA PRO A 57 8.81 16.04 -4.46
C PRO A 57 7.39 15.55 -4.75
N GLU A 58 6.77 16.00 -5.83
CA GLU A 58 5.46 15.53 -6.25
C GLU A 58 5.53 14.10 -6.81
N SER A 59 6.60 13.75 -7.54
CA SER A 59 6.85 12.39 -8.03
C SER A 59 6.88 11.37 -6.89
N PHE A 60 7.53 11.70 -5.77
CA PHE A 60 7.55 10.86 -4.57
C PHE A 60 6.15 10.69 -3.97
N VAL A 61 5.35 11.76 -3.90
CA VAL A 61 3.96 11.65 -3.44
C VAL A 61 3.13 10.77 -4.38
N ARG A 62 3.32 10.88 -5.70
CA ARG A 62 2.64 10.02 -6.69
C ARG A 62 3.01 8.55 -6.51
N TRP A 63 4.29 8.25 -6.26
CA TRP A 63 4.72 6.89 -5.93
C TRP A 63 4.03 6.36 -4.66
N LEU A 64 3.85 7.20 -3.63
CA LEU A 64 3.11 6.81 -2.41
C LEU A 64 1.62 6.53 -2.66
N VAL A 65 1.01 7.03 -3.75
CA VAL A 65 -0.38 6.68 -4.11
C VAL A 65 -0.52 5.19 -4.41
N ILE A 66 0.52 4.58 -4.99
CA ILE A 66 0.55 3.14 -5.26
C ILE A 66 0.48 2.37 -3.93
N TRP A 67 1.35 2.73 -2.99
CA TRP A 67 1.38 2.12 -1.66
C TRP A 67 0.12 2.41 -0.83
N LYS A 68 -0.51 3.57 -1.03
CA LYS A 68 -1.77 3.93 -0.35
C LYS A 68 -2.92 2.94 -0.60
N GLN A 69 -2.84 2.13 -1.66
CA GLN A 69 -3.80 1.06 -1.93
C GLN A 69 -3.67 -0.11 -0.94
N LEU A 70 -2.47 -0.31 -0.38
CA LEU A 70 -2.12 -1.43 0.49
C LEU A 70 -2.05 -1.03 1.97
N ILE A 71 -1.81 0.25 2.26
CA ILE A 71 -1.61 0.76 3.62
C ILE A 71 -2.33 2.10 3.85
N ASP A 72 -2.61 2.39 5.11
CA ASP A 72 -3.19 3.67 5.53
C ASP A 72 -2.14 4.79 5.57
N TYR A 73 -2.59 6.04 5.78
CA TYR A 73 -1.69 7.20 5.79
C TYR A 73 -0.66 7.15 6.93
N ARG A 74 -1.01 6.54 8.07
CA ARG A 74 -0.07 6.37 9.19
C ARG A 74 1.00 5.33 8.86
N GLY A 75 0.63 4.25 8.19
CA GLY A 75 1.58 3.29 7.64
C GLY A 75 2.55 3.93 6.65
N LEU A 76 2.05 4.79 5.75
CA LEU A 76 2.90 5.52 4.80
C LEU A 76 3.88 6.45 5.51
N GLU A 77 3.44 7.17 6.54
CA GLU A 77 4.33 7.98 7.37
C GLU A 77 5.41 7.10 8.03
N GLY A 78 5.03 5.95 8.59
CA GLY A 78 5.97 5.00 9.20
C GLY A 78 7.04 4.49 8.23
N ILE A 79 6.64 4.09 7.02
CA ILE A 79 7.57 3.64 5.97
C ILE A 79 8.52 4.78 5.59
N THR A 80 7.98 5.94 5.23
CA THR A 80 8.81 7.07 4.80
C THR A 80 9.74 7.57 5.89
N ARG A 81 9.31 7.53 7.16
CA ARG A 81 10.17 7.79 8.32
C ARG A 81 11.36 6.83 8.36
N LYS A 82 11.13 5.51 8.21
CA LYS A 82 12.22 4.53 8.14
C LYS A 82 13.13 4.73 6.94
N MET A 83 12.59 5.12 5.78
CA MET A 83 13.43 5.45 4.62
C MET A 83 14.34 6.65 4.89
N ALA A 84 13.87 7.67 5.61
CA ALA A 84 14.68 8.80 6.01
C ALA A 84 15.75 8.42 7.04
N GLU A 85 15.41 7.59 8.02
CA GLU A 85 16.38 7.03 8.99
C GLU A 85 17.49 6.24 8.30
N LEU A 86 17.15 5.47 7.26
CA LEU A 86 18.09 4.73 6.42
C LEU A 86 18.82 5.60 5.38
N ARG A 87 18.56 6.92 5.36
CA ARG A 87 19.12 7.88 4.40
C ARG A 87 18.83 7.55 2.92
N LEU A 88 17.75 6.83 2.65
CA LEU A 88 17.26 6.58 1.28
C LEU A 88 16.57 7.82 0.70
N ILE A 89 15.99 8.64 1.57
CA ILE A 89 15.42 9.97 1.26
C ILE A 89 15.94 10.99 2.27
N PRO A 90 16.03 12.27 1.92
CA PRO A 90 16.54 13.29 2.82
C PRO A 90 15.55 13.65 3.94
N THR A 91 14.24 13.46 3.73
CA THR A 91 13.20 13.77 4.74
C THR A 91 11.90 13.04 4.44
N TYR A 92 11.00 12.96 5.42
CA TYR A 92 9.72 12.25 5.32
C TYR A 92 8.52 13.20 5.54
N PRO A 93 7.38 12.97 4.84
CA PRO A 93 6.14 13.68 5.11
C PRO A 93 5.41 13.12 6.33
N ASP A 94 4.81 13.99 7.13
CA ASP A 94 3.85 13.55 8.15
C ASP A 94 2.49 13.13 7.55
N TYR A 95 1.68 12.45 8.36
CA TYR A 95 0.33 12.02 8.01
C TYR A 95 -0.52 13.14 7.37
N THR A 96 -0.48 14.34 7.96
CA THR A 96 -1.31 15.47 7.53
C THR A 96 -0.90 15.95 6.14
N THR A 97 0.42 16.05 5.90
CA THR A 97 1.02 16.40 4.62
C THR A 97 0.64 15.36 3.57
N LEU A 98 0.76 14.07 3.89
CA LEU A 98 0.36 12.99 3.00
C LEU A 98 -1.12 13.08 2.65
N TRP A 99 -1.99 13.23 3.65
CA TRP A 99 -3.43 13.33 3.44
C TRP A 99 -3.79 14.46 2.47
N HIS A 100 -3.27 15.66 2.71
CA HIS A 100 -3.54 16.81 1.83
C HIS A 100 -2.99 16.63 0.42
N ARG A 101 -1.77 16.08 0.28
CA ARG A 101 -1.14 15.98 -1.04
C ARG A 101 -1.70 14.83 -1.87
N LEU A 102 -1.95 13.66 -1.28
CA LEU A 102 -2.58 12.54 -2.00
C LEU A 102 -4.02 12.85 -2.38
N HIS A 103 -4.81 13.48 -1.50
CA HIS A 103 -6.20 13.82 -1.81
C HIS A 103 -6.33 14.80 -2.99
N ARG A 104 -5.35 15.70 -3.16
CA ARG A 104 -5.26 16.60 -4.31
C ARG A 104 -4.91 15.88 -5.62
N LEU A 105 -4.26 14.71 -5.55
CA LEU A 105 -3.90 13.90 -6.72
C LEU A 105 -5.01 12.92 -7.12
N THR A 106 -5.88 12.52 -6.18
CA THR A 106 -7.01 11.60 -6.44
C THR A 106 -7.90 11.99 -7.63
N PRO A 107 -8.28 13.26 -7.89
CA PRO A 107 -9.07 13.60 -9.07
C PRO A 107 -8.33 13.43 -10.41
N ALA A 108 -6.99 13.34 -10.42
CA ALA A 108 -6.17 13.21 -11.62
C ALA A 108 -5.75 11.76 -11.92
N LEU A 109 -5.82 10.85 -10.95
CA LEU A 109 -5.42 9.46 -11.09
C LEU A 109 -6.65 8.56 -11.19
N LYS A 110 -6.95 8.06 -12.40
CA LYS A 110 -7.85 6.90 -12.55
C LYS A 110 -7.13 5.69 -11.98
N MET A 111 -7.44 5.35 -10.74
CA MET A 111 -6.97 4.10 -10.15
C MET A 111 -7.38 2.94 -11.06
N PRO A 112 -6.49 1.99 -11.40
CA PRO A 112 -6.91 0.77 -12.07
C PRO A 112 -8.05 0.15 -11.25
N LYS A 113 -9.11 -0.31 -11.94
CA LYS A 113 -10.30 -0.82 -11.27
C LYS A 113 -9.88 -1.96 -10.33
N TYR A 114 -10.43 -1.98 -9.13
CA TYR A 114 -10.13 -2.96 -8.08
C TYR A 114 -10.08 -4.42 -8.59
N SER A 115 -10.81 -4.78 -9.65
CA SER A 115 -10.76 -6.08 -10.31
C SER A 115 -9.40 -6.46 -10.93
N GLU A 116 -8.59 -5.51 -11.39
CA GLU A 116 -7.22 -5.76 -11.87
C GLU A 116 -6.23 -5.97 -10.70
N LEU A 117 -6.55 -5.43 -9.51
CA LEU A 117 -5.82 -5.69 -8.27
C LEU A 117 -6.30 -6.97 -7.56
N GLU A 118 -7.57 -7.37 -7.68
CA GLU A 118 -8.12 -8.58 -7.07
C GLU A 118 -7.51 -9.85 -7.65
N LEU A 119 -7.14 -9.86 -8.93
CA LEU A 119 -6.34 -10.96 -9.50
C LEU A 119 -4.93 -11.06 -8.88
N ALA A 120 -4.45 -10.00 -8.22
CA ALA A 120 -3.23 -10.01 -7.42
C ALA A 120 -3.47 -10.39 -5.94
N SER A 121 -4.73 -10.42 -5.47
CA SER A 121 -5.09 -10.73 -4.07
C SER A 121 -5.60 -12.15 -3.83
N ASP A 122 -5.84 -12.97 -4.87
CA ASP A 122 -6.20 -14.39 -4.70
C ASP A 122 -5.04 -15.27 -4.16
N GLY A 123 -3.92 -14.64 -3.79
CA GLY A 123 -2.92 -15.19 -2.90
C GLY A 123 -2.53 -14.16 -1.86
N THR A 124 -3.23 -14.14 -0.72
CA THR A 124 -2.86 -13.37 0.49
C THR A 124 -3.30 -11.91 0.49
N GLY A 125 -4.58 -11.69 0.79
CA GLY A 125 -5.10 -10.36 1.13
C GLY A 125 -4.36 -9.76 2.33
N LEU A 126 -3.65 -8.66 2.10
CA LEU A 126 -3.20 -7.79 3.17
C LEU A 126 -4.37 -6.88 3.58
N LYS A 127 -5.32 -7.44 4.33
CA LYS A 127 -6.35 -6.63 5.02
C LYS A 127 -5.68 -5.85 6.16
N THR A 128 -5.13 -4.67 5.87
CA THR A 128 -4.65 -3.74 6.89
C THR A 128 -5.81 -2.91 7.46
N SER A 129 -6.67 -3.58 8.24
CA SER A 129 -7.54 -2.90 9.21
C SER A 129 -7.14 -3.32 10.64
N ASN A 130 -5.90 -3.05 11.03
CA ASN A 130 -5.38 -3.35 12.38
C ASN A 130 -5.92 -2.41 13.48
N ALA A 131 -6.87 -1.53 13.18
CA ALA A 131 -7.50 -0.66 14.18
C ALA A 131 -8.28 -1.46 15.25
N GLY A 132 -8.78 -2.66 14.91
CA GLY A 132 -9.45 -3.56 15.86
C GLY A 132 -8.47 -4.38 16.70
N GLU A 133 -7.41 -4.91 16.10
CA GLU A 133 -6.45 -5.80 16.77
C GLU A 133 -5.65 -5.13 17.88
N TYR A 134 -5.24 -3.86 17.72
CA TYR A 134 -4.52 -3.16 18.78
C TYR A 134 -5.36 -3.01 20.06
N ARG A 135 -6.68 -2.83 19.90
CA ARG A 135 -7.64 -2.69 21.00
C ARG A 135 -7.86 -4.03 21.70
N ILE A 136 -7.89 -5.14 20.96
CA ILE A 136 -7.99 -6.50 21.50
C ILE A 136 -6.68 -6.91 22.20
N PHE A 137 -5.52 -6.55 21.65
CA PHE A 137 -4.21 -6.83 22.24
C PHE A 137 -3.98 -6.05 23.56
N ARG A 138 -4.40 -4.78 23.63
CA ARG A 138 -4.23 -3.92 24.82
C ARG A 138 -5.29 -4.10 25.89
N TYR A 139 -6.55 -4.40 25.52
CA TYR A 139 -7.68 -4.38 26.45
C TYR A 139 -8.43 -5.72 26.55
N GLY A 140 -8.02 -6.74 25.78
CA GLY A 140 -8.69 -8.03 25.69
C GLY A 140 -9.99 -7.96 24.88
N ASP A 141 -10.40 -9.10 24.34
CA ASP A 141 -11.67 -9.25 23.63
C ASP A 141 -12.86 -9.05 24.61
N PRO A 142 -13.74 -8.06 24.41
CA PRO A 142 -14.91 -7.86 25.26
C PRO A 142 -15.89 -9.05 25.20
N ASP A 143 -15.95 -9.78 24.08
CA ASP A 143 -16.88 -10.91 23.89
C ASP A 143 -16.41 -12.18 24.62
N ALA A 144 -15.11 -12.28 24.94
CA ALA A 144 -14.57 -13.37 25.74
C ALA A 144 -15.05 -13.33 27.20
N ARG A 145 -15.51 -12.17 27.70
CA ARG A 145 -16.06 -12.03 29.06
C ARG A 145 -17.52 -12.45 29.16
N GLN A 146 -18.26 -12.49 28.06
CA GLN A 146 -19.70 -12.79 28.09
C GLN A 146 -20.02 -14.29 28.06
N LYS A 147 -19.07 -15.14 27.66
CA LYS A 147 -19.29 -16.60 27.54
C LYS A 147 -19.18 -17.41 28.84
N LYS A 148 -19.07 -16.78 30.02
CA LYS A 148 -18.95 -17.52 31.30
C LYS A 148 -20.25 -17.68 32.11
N HIS A 149 -21.41 -17.32 31.59
CA HIS A 149 -22.70 -17.55 32.28
C HIS A 149 -23.80 -18.08 31.34
N VAL A 150 -23.66 -19.30 30.82
CA VAL A 150 -24.81 -20.16 30.52
C VAL A 150 -24.36 -21.61 30.70
N GLY A 151 -24.85 -22.27 31.75
CA GLY A 151 -24.53 -23.67 32.04
C GLY A 151 -24.89 -24.06 33.48
N GLY A 152 -26.16 -23.97 33.83
CA GLY A 152 -26.70 -24.44 35.09
C GLY A 152 -28.16 -24.84 34.91
N GLY A 153 -28.39 -26.14 34.82
CA GLY A 153 -29.68 -26.82 34.75
C GLY A 153 -29.44 -28.30 35.02
#